data_AF-A0A958M8N7-F1
#
_entry.id   AF-A0A958M8N7-F1
#
_cell.length_a   1.000
_cell.length_b   1.000
_cell.length_c   1.000
_cell.angle_alpha   90.00
_cell.angle_beta   90.00
_cell.angle_gamma   90.00
#
_symmetry.space_group_name_H-M   'P 1'
#
loop_
_entity.id
_entity.type
_entity.pdbx_description
1 polymer ?
#
loop_
_entity_poly.entity_id
_entity_poly.type
_entity_poly.pdbx_seq_one_letter_code
_entity_poly.pdbx_strand_id
1 'polypeptide(L)'
;MKKVTLLLLFFLLTGVSVTFAQKKEKVKGNRIVKFIQTPVQPYTTLEIGEDLEVYLVQGQAPMVEVEADENLHEVINFTASAGRLIVQTTKRISSYKELKIRIYHTGTLNKIIAKDEVKIHSLSDISLGKLDIEATNATELYLTLRADAFKLTASERTRAELNLTSDNAVFTLNDNAKIEALFNGGQYSIDMYQD
;
A
#
# COMPACT_ATOMS: atom_id res chain seq x y z
N MET A 1 60.27 -14.18 2.07
CA MET A 1 59.11 -13.81 1.22
C MET A 1 57.73 -14.19 1.81
N LYS A 2 57.60 -14.69 3.05
CA LYS A 2 56.31 -15.09 3.64
C LYS A 2 55.57 -14.01 4.46
N LYS A 3 56.24 -12.90 4.80
CA LYS A 3 55.66 -11.82 5.63
C LYS A 3 54.93 -10.74 4.82
N VAL A 4 55.25 -10.59 3.53
CA VAL A 4 54.59 -9.61 2.64
C VAL A 4 53.24 -10.14 2.15
N THR A 5 53.11 -11.46 1.98
CA THR A 5 51.86 -12.11 1.56
C THR A 5 50.76 -12.04 2.62
N LEU A 6 51.12 -11.93 3.90
CA LEU A 6 50.15 -11.82 4.99
C LEU A 6 49.55 -10.41 5.11
N LEU A 7 50.27 -9.38 4.64
CA LEU A 7 49.78 -7.99 4.66
C LEU A 7 48.81 -7.69 3.51
N LEU A 8 48.94 -8.39 2.38
CA LEU A 8 47.97 -8.29 1.27
C LEU A 8 46.63 -8.98 1.59
N LEU A 9 46.63 -9.99 2.46
CA LEU A 9 45.41 -10.71 2.82
C LEU A 9 44.52 -9.94 3.81
N PHE A 10 45.09 -8.96 4.53
CA PHE A 10 44.33 -8.14 5.49
C PHE A 10 43.60 -6.98 4.82
N PHE A 11 44.03 -6.54 3.62
CA PHE A 11 43.36 -5.47 2.88
C PHE A 11 42.10 -5.95 2.13
N LEU A 12 41.89 -7.27 2.02
CA LEU A 12 40.72 -7.86 1.35
C LEU A 12 39.50 -8.02 2.28
N LEU A 13 39.65 -7.83 3.59
CA LEU A 13 38.60 -8.06 4.60
C LEU A 13 37.87 -6.79 5.06
N THR A 14 38.26 -5.62 4.57
CA THR A 14 37.57 -4.34 4.84
C THR A 14 36.82 -3.86 3.60
N GLY A 15 36.13 -4.77 2.90
CA GLY A 15 35.07 -4.39 1.98
C GLY A 15 33.89 -3.92 2.79
N VAL A 16 33.94 -2.69 3.30
CA VAL A 16 32.78 -2.00 3.87
C VAL A 16 31.72 -2.01 2.78
N SER A 17 30.74 -2.91 2.90
CA SER A 17 29.52 -2.86 2.13
C SER A 17 28.80 -1.61 2.59
N VAL A 18 29.13 -0.47 1.98
CA VAL A 18 28.30 0.72 2.04
C VAL A 18 27.07 0.35 1.24
N THR A 19 26.14 -0.36 1.88
CA THR A 19 24.79 -0.49 1.37
C THR A 19 24.24 0.93 1.40
N PHE A 20 24.36 1.63 0.27
CA PHE A 20 23.58 2.82 0.00
C PHE A 20 22.13 2.35 -0.01
N ALA A 21 21.50 2.31 1.17
CA ALA A 21 20.07 2.32 1.28
C ALA A 21 19.64 3.58 0.54
N GLN A 22 19.12 3.43 -0.68
CA GLN A 22 18.70 4.54 -1.52
C GLN A 22 17.49 5.21 -0.87
N LYS A 23 17.75 6.04 0.13
CA LYS A 23 16.73 6.88 0.74
C LYS A 23 16.34 7.90 -0.31
N LYS A 24 15.08 7.84 -0.75
CA LYS A 24 14.47 8.88 -1.58
C LYS A 24 14.78 10.24 -0.97
N GLU A 25 15.04 11.20 -1.85
CA GLU A 25 15.22 12.59 -1.44
C GLU A 25 14.03 13.02 -0.58
N LYS A 26 14.29 13.77 0.48
CA LYS A 26 13.23 14.25 1.38
C LYS A 26 12.65 15.56 0.85
N VAL A 27 11.34 15.69 0.91
CA VAL A 27 10.61 16.93 0.61
C VAL A 27 9.77 17.36 1.81
N LYS A 28 9.63 18.67 1.99
CA LYS A 28 8.71 19.28 2.96
C LYS A 28 7.63 20.03 2.21
N GLY A 29 6.40 19.92 2.66
CA GLY A 29 5.28 20.71 2.16
C GLY A 29 5.44 22.20 2.47
N ASN A 30 4.95 23.04 1.57
CA ASN A 30 5.03 24.49 1.66
C ASN A 30 3.87 25.11 2.48
N ARG A 31 2.99 24.29 3.06
CA ARG A 31 1.80 24.67 3.86
C ARG A 31 0.71 25.43 3.09
N ILE A 32 0.79 25.48 1.77
CA ILE A 32 -0.23 26.06 0.88
C ILE A 32 -1.07 24.91 0.34
N VAL A 33 -2.25 24.69 0.90
CA VAL A 33 -3.09 23.53 0.52
C VAL A 33 -3.77 23.78 -0.82
N LYS A 34 -3.69 22.78 -1.71
CA LYS A 34 -4.43 22.72 -2.96
C LYS A 34 -5.20 21.40 -3.07
N PHE A 35 -6.34 21.49 -3.73
CA PHE A 35 -7.21 20.37 -4.04
C PHE A 35 -7.20 20.14 -5.55
N ILE A 36 -6.86 18.93 -5.99
CA ILE A 36 -6.83 18.53 -7.40
C ILE A 36 -7.57 17.20 -7.55
N GLN A 37 -8.51 17.15 -8.49
CA GLN A 37 -9.16 15.91 -8.93
C GLN A 37 -8.65 15.54 -10.31
N THR A 38 -8.23 14.29 -10.48
CA THR A 38 -7.75 13.78 -11.76
C THR A 38 -8.50 12.51 -12.14
N PRO A 39 -9.32 12.54 -13.21
CA PRO A 39 -9.90 11.33 -13.78
C PRO A 39 -8.79 10.39 -14.23
N VAL A 40 -8.96 9.09 -14.00
CA VAL A 40 -7.99 8.07 -14.44
C VAL A 40 -8.66 7.06 -15.35
N GLN A 41 -7.86 6.31 -16.10
CA GLN A 41 -8.40 5.24 -16.93
C GLN A 41 -8.99 4.14 -16.05
N PRO A 42 -9.99 3.38 -16.54
CA PRO A 42 -10.51 2.22 -15.82
C PRO A 42 -9.42 1.21 -15.44
N TYR A 43 -9.51 0.70 -14.23
CA TYR A 43 -8.58 -0.27 -13.68
C TYR A 43 -9.34 -1.36 -12.92
N THR A 44 -8.69 -2.52 -12.82
CA THR A 44 -9.14 -3.67 -12.03
C THR A 44 -8.19 -3.95 -10.88
N THR A 45 -6.92 -3.53 -11.01
CA THR A 45 -5.90 -3.63 -9.95
C THR A 45 -5.52 -2.24 -9.45
N LEU A 46 -5.51 -2.07 -8.14
CA LEU A 46 -4.97 -0.89 -7.46
C LEU A 46 -3.68 -1.29 -6.74
N GLU A 47 -2.59 -0.58 -6.99
CA GLU A 47 -1.30 -0.76 -6.31
C GLU A 47 -0.92 0.54 -5.61
N ILE A 48 -0.73 0.47 -4.29
CA ILE A 48 -0.37 1.61 -3.44
C ILE A 48 0.93 1.26 -2.73
N GLY A 49 1.89 2.18 -2.77
CA GLY A 49 3.17 2.01 -2.10
C GLY A 49 3.59 3.24 -1.31
N GLU A 50 4.52 3.00 -0.38
CA GLU A 50 5.48 3.99 0.13
C GLU A 50 4.91 5.10 1.02
N ASP A 51 4.62 4.78 2.28
CA ASP A 51 4.28 5.73 3.36
C ASP A 51 3.12 6.67 2.96
N LEU A 52 2.08 6.06 2.37
CA LEU A 52 0.87 6.75 1.93
C LEU A 52 -0.35 6.31 2.75
N GLU A 53 -1.11 7.30 3.19
CA GLU A 53 -2.46 7.10 3.74
C GLU A 53 -3.49 7.47 2.67
N VAL A 54 -4.33 6.51 2.31
CA VAL A 54 -5.33 6.65 1.24
C VAL A 54 -6.72 6.25 1.71
N TYR A 55 -7.71 6.86 1.07
CA TYR A 55 -9.12 6.67 1.36
C TYR A 55 -9.84 6.15 0.12
N LEU A 56 -10.33 4.91 0.18
CA LEU A 56 -11.10 4.29 -0.89
C LEU A 56 -12.56 4.74 -0.83
N VAL A 57 -13.08 5.08 -2.01
CA VAL A 57 -14.48 5.47 -2.22
C VAL A 57 -15.02 4.72 -3.43
N GLN A 58 -16.18 4.10 -3.30
CA GLN A 58 -16.86 3.53 -4.45
C GLN A 58 -17.63 4.62 -5.20
N GLY A 59 -17.31 4.81 -6.48
CA GLY A 59 -17.90 5.84 -7.33
C GLY A 59 -18.38 5.29 -8.68
N GLN A 60 -18.98 6.18 -9.49
CA GLN A 60 -19.45 5.86 -10.85
C GLN A 60 -18.31 5.86 -11.87
N ALA A 61 -17.25 6.63 -11.62
CA ALA A 61 -16.10 6.76 -12.50
C ALA A 61 -14.80 6.71 -11.69
N PRO A 62 -13.72 6.12 -12.25
CA PRO A 62 -12.43 6.07 -11.60
C PRO A 62 -11.75 7.45 -11.58
N MET A 63 -11.31 7.87 -10.40
CA MET A 63 -10.74 9.21 -10.17
C MET A 63 -9.80 9.18 -8.97
N VAL A 64 -8.77 10.03 -8.98
CA VAL A 64 -7.91 10.28 -7.82
C VAL A 64 -8.10 11.74 -7.39
N GLU A 65 -8.36 11.96 -6.12
CA GLU A 65 -8.38 13.29 -5.50
C GLU A 65 -7.21 13.42 -4.55
N VAL A 66 -6.49 14.53 -4.67
CA VAL A 66 -5.37 14.86 -3.79
C VAL A 66 -5.65 16.22 -3.18
N GLU A 67 -5.72 16.24 -1.85
CA GLU A 67 -5.73 17.46 -1.04
C GLU A 67 -4.40 17.50 -0.27
N ALA A 68 -3.47 18.33 -0.74
CA ALA A 68 -2.12 18.37 -0.20
C ALA A 68 -1.48 19.75 -0.36
N ASP A 69 -0.37 19.98 0.35
CA ASP A 69 0.50 21.13 0.10
C ASP A 69 0.90 21.20 -1.39
N GLU A 70 0.88 22.39 -1.99
CA GLU A 70 0.98 22.62 -3.43
C GLU A 70 2.18 21.91 -4.07
N ASN A 71 3.35 21.99 -3.43
CA ASN A 71 4.57 21.37 -3.95
C ASN A 71 4.61 19.85 -3.80
N LEU A 72 3.69 19.25 -3.03
CA LEU A 72 3.61 17.80 -2.88
C LEU A 72 2.82 17.13 -4.01
N HIS A 73 2.01 17.88 -4.76
CA HIS A 73 1.32 17.33 -5.93
C HIS A 73 2.31 16.83 -7.00
N GLU A 74 3.50 17.43 -7.09
CA GLU A 74 4.56 16.98 -8.02
C GLU A 74 5.24 15.68 -7.57
N VAL A 75 5.18 15.35 -6.28
CA VAL A 75 5.87 14.17 -5.74
C VAL A 75 4.94 12.96 -5.66
N ILE A 76 3.63 13.17 -5.61
CA ILE A 76 2.62 12.11 -5.63
C ILE A 76 2.40 11.71 -7.09
N ASN A 77 2.86 10.53 -7.46
CA ASN A 77 2.72 10.00 -8.81
C ASN A 77 1.62 8.94 -8.84
N PHE A 78 0.70 9.08 -9.79
CA PHE A 78 -0.25 8.04 -10.11
C PHE A 78 -0.25 7.75 -11.62
N THR A 79 -0.15 6.47 -11.97
CA THR A 79 -0.11 6.02 -13.36
C THR A 79 -1.16 4.93 -13.56
N ALA A 80 -2.09 5.15 -14.50
CA ALA A 80 -3.07 4.15 -14.92
C ALA A 80 -2.63 3.55 -16.25
N SER A 81 -2.23 2.28 -16.26
CA SER A 81 -1.84 1.57 -17.48
C SER A 81 -2.13 0.08 -17.38
N ALA A 82 -2.46 -0.57 -18.50
CA ALA A 82 -2.74 -2.01 -18.57
C ALA A 82 -3.75 -2.52 -17.51
N GLY A 83 -4.77 -1.73 -17.17
CA GLY A 83 -5.78 -2.08 -16.17
C GLY A 83 -5.31 -2.00 -14.72
N ARG A 84 -4.14 -1.40 -14.46
CA ARG A 84 -3.59 -1.17 -13.13
C ARG A 84 -3.43 0.32 -12.86
N LEU A 85 -3.90 0.78 -11.71
CA LEU A 85 -3.58 2.09 -11.15
C LEU A 85 -2.49 1.94 -10.10
N ILE A 86 -1.34 2.56 -10.32
CA ILE A 86 -0.22 2.60 -9.36
C ILE A 86 -0.20 3.98 -8.71
N VAL A 87 -0.16 4.05 -7.39
CA VAL A 87 -0.07 5.28 -6.59
C VAL A 87 1.13 5.18 -5.65
N GLN A 88 2.09 6.09 -5.80
CA GLN A 88 3.35 6.07 -5.05
C GLN A 88 3.97 7.48 -4.99
N THR A 89 5.05 7.65 -4.21
CA THR A 89 5.73 8.94 -4.11
C THR A 89 7.11 8.91 -4.77
N THR A 90 7.51 9.95 -5.49
CA THR A 90 8.87 10.01 -6.08
C THR A 90 9.92 10.44 -5.05
N LYS A 91 9.49 11.18 -4.03
CA LYS A 91 10.31 11.70 -2.92
C LYS A 91 9.65 11.36 -1.59
N ARG A 92 10.45 11.17 -0.55
CA ARG A 92 9.91 10.93 0.80
C ARG A 92 9.37 12.22 1.38
N ILE A 93 8.07 12.26 1.64
CA ILE A 93 7.42 13.40 2.29
C ILE A 93 7.76 13.36 3.78
N SER A 94 8.30 14.45 4.32
CA SER A 94 8.80 14.49 5.71
C SER A 94 7.97 15.35 6.66
N SER A 95 7.20 16.30 6.12
CA SER A 95 6.30 17.17 6.88
C SER A 95 5.39 17.87 5.87
N TYR A 96 4.12 18.05 6.23
CA TYR A 96 3.09 18.69 5.42
C TYR A 96 2.03 19.30 6.33
N LYS A 97 1.26 20.26 5.82
CA LYS A 97 0.06 20.75 6.53
C LYS A 97 -1.13 19.84 6.27
N GLU A 98 -1.33 19.43 5.02
CA GLU A 98 -2.36 18.47 4.61
C GLU A 98 -1.75 17.47 3.61
N LEU A 99 -2.17 16.20 3.71
CA LEU A 99 -1.90 15.15 2.73
C LEU A 99 -3.03 14.12 2.82
N LYS A 100 -4.04 14.27 1.96
CA LYS A 100 -5.19 13.38 1.89
C LYS A 100 -5.39 12.94 0.46
N ILE A 101 -5.35 11.64 0.23
CA ILE A 101 -5.52 11.03 -1.09
C ILE A 101 -6.80 10.20 -1.06
N ARG A 102 -7.78 10.55 -1.90
CA ARG A 102 -8.99 9.74 -2.10
C ARG A 102 -8.92 9.06 -3.45
N ILE A 103 -9.19 7.76 -3.47
CA ILE A 103 -9.17 6.94 -4.68
C ILE A 103 -10.59 6.44 -4.93
N TYR A 104 -11.18 6.92 -6.01
CA TYR A 104 -12.49 6.49 -6.48
C TYR A 104 -12.30 5.29 -7.38
N HIS A 105 -12.93 4.18 -7.00
CA HIS A 105 -12.95 2.96 -7.78
C HIS A 105 -14.40 2.62 -8.18
N THR A 106 -14.54 1.81 -9.22
CA THR A 106 -15.84 1.30 -9.67
C THR A 106 -16.00 -0.16 -9.22
N GLY A 107 -17.12 -0.79 -9.63
CA GLY A 107 -17.37 -2.21 -9.38
C GLY A 107 -16.42 -3.18 -10.08
N THR A 108 -15.50 -2.69 -10.92
CA THR A 108 -14.52 -3.53 -11.64
C THR A 108 -13.25 -3.81 -10.85
N LEU A 109 -13.05 -3.15 -9.71
CA LEU A 109 -11.91 -3.39 -8.83
C LEU A 109 -11.95 -4.83 -8.32
N ASN A 110 -10.86 -5.56 -8.50
CA ASN A 110 -10.76 -6.96 -8.08
C ASN A 110 -9.49 -7.27 -7.28
N LYS A 111 -8.47 -6.41 -7.34
CA LYS A 111 -7.21 -6.60 -6.63
C LYS A 111 -6.67 -5.30 -6.05
N ILE A 112 -6.22 -5.34 -4.79
CA ILE A 112 -5.49 -4.26 -4.13
C ILE A 112 -4.14 -4.80 -3.68
N ILE A 113 -3.06 -4.10 -4.01
CA ILE A 113 -1.70 -4.39 -3.57
C ILE A 113 -1.24 -3.19 -2.74
N ALA A 114 -0.94 -3.41 -1.47
CA ALA A 114 -0.50 -2.39 -0.53
C ALA A 114 0.85 -2.80 0.06
N LYS A 115 1.87 -1.95 -0.09
CA LYS A 115 3.24 -2.26 0.28
C LYS A 115 3.95 -1.07 0.92
N ASP A 116 4.81 -1.35 1.89
CA ASP A 116 5.76 -0.38 2.46
C ASP A 116 5.08 0.80 3.17
N GLU A 117 4.61 0.55 4.40
CA GLU A 117 4.07 1.58 5.32
C GLU A 117 2.79 2.27 4.82
N VAL A 118 1.96 1.57 4.05
CA VAL A 118 0.70 2.09 3.51
C VAL A 118 -0.45 1.95 4.50
N LYS A 119 -1.31 2.96 4.59
CA LYS A 119 -2.58 2.89 5.32
C LYS A 119 -3.76 3.05 4.36
N ILE A 120 -4.71 2.13 4.41
CA ILE A 120 -5.91 2.17 3.56
C ILE A 120 -7.15 2.21 4.42
N HIS A 121 -7.98 3.23 4.21
CA HIS A 121 -9.28 3.37 4.85
C HIS A 121 -10.40 3.27 3.80
N SER A 122 -11.51 2.63 4.14
CA SER A 122 -12.76 2.79 3.37
C SER A 122 -13.59 3.94 3.96
N LEU A 123 -13.92 4.96 3.18
CA LEU A 123 -14.82 6.05 3.65
C LEU A 123 -16.30 5.66 3.62
N SER A 124 -16.64 4.68 2.81
CA SER A 124 -17.99 4.13 2.65
C SER A 124 -17.90 2.63 2.42
N ASP A 125 -19.03 1.95 2.56
CA ASP A 125 -19.12 0.52 2.24
C ASP A 125 -18.67 0.25 0.80
N ILE A 126 -17.73 -0.67 0.64
CA ILE A 126 -17.25 -1.14 -0.66
C ILE A 126 -18.02 -2.41 -1.02
N SER A 127 -18.72 -2.43 -2.16
CA SER A 127 -19.45 -3.59 -2.66
C SER A 127 -18.87 -4.05 -4.00
N LEU A 128 -18.26 -5.24 -4.00
CA LEU A 128 -17.58 -5.84 -5.16
C LEU A 128 -18.00 -7.30 -5.32
N GLY A 129 -17.85 -7.89 -6.51
CA GLY A 129 -18.09 -9.33 -6.68
C GLY A 129 -16.96 -10.17 -6.08
N LYS A 130 -15.71 -9.83 -6.43
CA LYS A 130 -14.51 -10.47 -5.89
C LYS A 130 -13.49 -9.41 -5.52
N LEU A 131 -12.81 -9.59 -4.39
CA LEU A 131 -11.69 -8.75 -3.98
C LEU A 131 -10.53 -9.58 -3.42
N ASP A 132 -9.34 -9.39 -3.96
CA ASP A 132 -8.08 -9.95 -3.48
C ASP A 132 -7.17 -8.82 -2.97
N ILE A 133 -6.76 -8.86 -1.71
CA ILE A 133 -5.87 -7.87 -1.10
C ILE A 133 -4.55 -8.52 -0.73
N GLU A 134 -3.45 -7.95 -1.21
CA GLU A 134 -2.08 -8.28 -0.79
C GLU A 134 -1.52 -7.10 -0.01
N ALA A 135 -1.24 -7.31 1.29
CA ALA A 135 -0.74 -6.28 2.19
C ALA A 135 0.59 -6.73 2.82
N THR A 136 1.65 -5.96 2.58
CA THR A 136 3.02 -6.34 2.93
C THR A 136 3.75 -5.18 3.59
N ASN A 137 4.69 -5.49 4.48
CA ASN A 137 5.60 -4.56 5.14
C ASN A 137 4.92 -3.33 5.78
N ALA A 138 4.51 -3.47 7.05
CA ALA A 138 3.95 -2.39 7.88
C ALA A 138 2.71 -1.71 7.30
N THR A 139 1.92 -2.44 6.53
CA THR A 139 0.67 -1.94 5.98
C THR A 139 -0.45 -2.04 7.01
N GLU A 140 -1.32 -1.04 7.08
CA GLU A 140 -2.54 -1.03 7.90
C GLU A 140 -3.79 -0.93 7.01
N LEU A 141 -4.74 -1.85 7.19
CA LEU A 141 -6.02 -1.85 6.47
C LEU A 141 -7.17 -1.62 7.44
N TYR A 142 -8.03 -0.65 7.14
CA TYR A 142 -9.24 -0.32 7.91
C TYR A 142 -10.44 -0.28 6.96
N LEU A 143 -11.07 -1.42 6.73
CA LEU A 143 -12.03 -1.58 5.62
C LEU A 143 -13.38 -2.11 6.08
N THR A 144 -14.45 -1.47 5.59
CA THR A 144 -15.82 -1.98 5.60
C THR A 144 -16.20 -2.39 4.19
N LEU A 145 -16.38 -3.69 3.95
CA LEU A 145 -16.59 -4.20 2.60
C LEU A 145 -17.54 -5.39 2.54
N ARG A 146 -18.28 -5.47 1.43
CA ARG A 146 -19.11 -6.57 0.99
C ARG A 146 -18.51 -7.15 -0.30
N ALA A 147 -18.16 -8.43 -0.27
CA ALA A 147 -17.69 -9.13 -1.47
C ALA A 147 -18.17 -10.57 -1.52
N ASP A 148 -18.60 -11.08 -2.67
CA ASP A 148 -19.06 -12.48 -2.77
C ASP A 148 -17.89 -13.45 -2.50
N ALA A 149 -16.71 -13.13 -3.02
CA ALA A 149 -15.46 -13.83 -2.74
C ALA A 149 -14.36 -12.86 -2.29
N PHE A 150 -13.88 -13.01 -1.06
CA PHE A 150 -12.83 -12.20 -0.47
C PHE A 150 -11.55 -13.02 -0.22
N LYS A 151 -10.40 -12.44 -0.54
CA LYS A 151 -9.09 -12.96 -0.17
C LYS A 151 -8.24 -11.84 0.41
N LEU A 152 -7.58 -12.11 1.54
CA LEU A 152 -6.54 -11.25 2.11
C LEU A 152 -5.28 -12.08 2.35
N THR A 153 -4.17 -11.63 1.79
CA THR A 153 -2.82 -12.11 2.10
C THR A 153 -2.08 -10.99 2.83
N ALA A 154 -1.79 -11.17 4.11
CA ALA A 154 -1.07 -10.21 4.94
C ALA A 154 0.27 -10.81 5.39
N SER A 155 1.36 -10.08 5.21
CA SER A 155 2.73 -10.55 5.56
C SER A 155 3.50 -9.51 6.37
N GLU A 156 4.60 -9.93 7.01
CA GLU A 156 5.46 -9.08 7.85
C GLU A 156 4.70 -8.36 8.99
N ARG A 157 4.90 -7.06 9.20
CA ARG A 157 4.31 -6.28 10.30
C ARG A 157 2.93 -5.68 9.95
N THR A 158 2.16 -6.38 9.12
CA THR A 158 0.87 -5.88 8.61
C THR A 158 -0.26 -6.04 9.62
N ARG A 159 -1.18 -5.07 9.68
CA ARG A 159 -2.41 -5.12 10.48
C ARG A 159 -3.63 -4.92 9.58
N ALA A 160 -4.67 -5.72 9.77
CA ALA A 160 -5.94 -5.53 9.09
C ALA A 160 -7.11 -5.53 10.08
N GLU A 161 -7.91 -4.47 10.06
CA GLU A 161 -9.16 -4.30 10.79
C GLU A 161 -10.32 -4.23 9.79
N LEU A 162 -11.16 -5.26 9.79
CA LEU A 162 -12.17 -5.47 8.75
C LEU A 162 -13.58 -5.59 9.32
N ASN A 163 -14.53 -4.92 8.70
CA ASN A 163 -15.95 -5.26 8.78
C ASN A 163 -16.35 -5.88 7.44
N LEU A 164 -16.36 -7.21 7.39
CA LEU A 164 -16.47 -8.00 6.16
C LEU A 164 -17.82 -8.72 6.08
N THR A 165 -18.56 -8.45 5.02
CA THR A 165 -19.68 -9.30 4.59
C THR A 165 -19.30 -10.12 3.36
N SER A 166 -19.28 -11.46 3.44
CA SER A 166 -18.86 -12.30 2.31
C SER A 166 -19.41 -13.72 2.34
N ASP A 167 -19.68 -14.31 1.17
CA ASP A 167 -20.06 -15.73 1.10
C ASP A 167 -18.85 -16.63 1.34
N ASN A 168 -17.68 -16.25 0.82
CA ASN A 168 -16.43 -16.99 0.97
C ASN A 168 -15.25 -16.05 1.23
N ALA A 169 -14.61 -16.19 2.39
CA ALA A 169 -13.43 -15.42 2.76
C ALA A 169 -12.20 -16.31 2.99
N VAL A 170 -11.06 -15.96 2.41
CA VAL A 170 -9.78 -16.65 2.64
C VAL A 170 -8.77 -15.65 3.19
N PHE A 171 -8.22 -15.95 4.36
CA PHE A 171 -7.19 -15.15 5.01
C PHE A 171 -5.89 -15.94 5.07
N THR A 172 -4.81 -15.36 4.60
CA THR A 172 -3.46 -15.91 4.71
C THR A 172 -2.60 -14.92 5.47
N LEU A 173 -2.08 -15.33 6.62
CA LEU A 173 -1.25 -14.50 7.48
C LEU A 173 0.15 -15.10 7.55
N ASN A 174 1.16 -14.31 7.20
CA ASN A 174 2.56 -14.69 7.28
C ASN A 174 3.30 -13.80 8.30
N ASP A 175 4.36 -14.32 8.90
CA ASP A 175 5.25 -13.62 9.82
C ASP A 175 4.52 -13.04 11.06
N ASN A 176 4.52 -11.71 11.20
CA ASN A 176 3.96 -10.96 12.31
C ASN A 176 2.61 -10.30 11.96
N ALA A 177 1.96 -10.76 10.89
CA ALA A 177 0.72 -10.17 10.43
C ALA A 177 -0.41 -10.43 11.41
N LYS A 178 -1.28 -9.43 11.60
CA LYS A 178 -2.42 -9.48 12.52
C LYS A 178 -3.70 -9.08 11.82
N ILE A 179 -4.79 -9.79 12.16
CA ILE A 179 -6.12 -9.48 11.66
C ILE A 179 -7.13 -9.43 12.80
N GLU A 180 -7.99 -8.42 12.76
CA GLU A 180 -9.17 -8.26 13.61
C GLU A 180 -10.36 -8.04 12.67
N ALA A 181 -11.26 -9.02 12.56
CA ALA A 181 -12.35 -8.97 11.60
C ALA A 181 -13.71 -9.26 12.25
N LEU A 182 -14.67 -8.37 12.02
CA LEU A 182 -16.09 -8.67 12.18
C LEU A 182 -16.58 -9.29 10.87
N PHE A 183 -16.78 -10.61 10.88
CA PHE A 183 -17.20 -11.36 9.71
C PHE A 183 -18.71 -11.68 9.76
N ASN A 184 -19.41 -11.37 8.69
CA ASN A 184 -20.80 -11.74 8.48
C ASN A 184 -20.93 -12.47 7.13
N GLY A 185 -21.25 -13.76 7.13
CA GLY A 185 -21.09 -14.50 5.89
C GLY A 185 -21.34 -15.99 5.94
N GLY A 186 -21.00 -16.63 4.83
CA GLY A 186 -21.06 -18.08 4.67
C GLY A 186 -19.86 -18.76 5.34
N GLN A 187 -18.78 -18.96 4.58
CA GLN A 187 -17.62 -19.70 5.02
C GLN A 187 -16.37 -18.82 5.03
N TYR A 188 -15.44 -19.12 5.94
CA TYR A 188 -14.11 -18.53 5.94
C TYR A 188 -13.02 -19.57 6.22
N SER A 189 -11.82 -19.34 5.69
CA SER A 189 -10.60 -20.10 5.98
C SER A 189 -9.49 -19.15 6.43
N ILE A 190 -8.68 -19.60 7.39
CA ILE A 190 -7.51 -18.85 7.88
C ILE A 190 -6.31 -19.78 7.87
N ASP A 191 -5.31 -19.43 7.06
CA ASP A 191 -4.01 -20.10 7.01
C ASP A 191 -2.96 -19.18 7.64
N MET A 192 -2.19 -19.72 8.59
CA MET A 192 -1.13 -18.99 9.28
C MET A 192 0.21 -19.69 9.08
N TYR A 193 1.20 -18.93 8.64
CA TYR A 193 2.57 -19.40 8.46
C TYR A 193 3.52 -18.59 9.35
N GLN A 194 4.32 -19.31 10.14
CA GLN A 194 5.41 -18.75 10.93
C GLN A 194 6.69 -19.47 10.55
N ASP A 195 7.71 -18.71 10.18
CA ASP A 195 9.09 -19.17 10.04
C ASP A 195 9.84 -19.06 11.38
#